data_AF-A0A9J7HN26-F1
#
_entry.id   AF-A0A9J7HN26-F1
#
_cell.length_a   1.000
_cell.length_b   1.000
_cell.length_c   1.000
_cell.angle_alpha   90.00
_cell.angle_beta   90.00
_cell.angle_gamma   90.00
#
_symmetry.space_group_name_H-M   'P 1'
#
loop_
_entity.id
_entity.type
_entity.pdbx_description
1 polymer ?
#
loop_
_entity_poly.entity_id
_entity_poly.type
_entity_poly.pdbx_seq_one_letter_code
_entity_poly.pdbx_strand_id
1 'polypeptide(L)'
;MADSTKAFCEGEAAWEDMEGPTNSFGSESFADFIKVRRIPNQNIVHRLRQRETHAAFPGTNWHIARSFHQNLFPNFTIVNVEKPPCFLRKFSPDGKHFIAFSSDQTSIEIYKFRGSHAAENILFSREGELLSGTDASNDAAQIRACLFDTFFELMHTTSVAPNGEHLNRECSLFTEDSRYVIVGSAMYVPEEPYPYFFDMYQNNESVAPNPRSPLEDYSLHIVDMHTGRLCDTKQFKCDKIFLSHNQGLYLYRNILAVLSVQQQTVHIFHIGEDGYFVGVRSIGRFCYEDDELMLSHVRQEFNPTQQQVRPFRETAINCLKHRLLVFLYSRAKQDGSPFALRQFFQYFDQFCMLRMWKMQLLDENHLLIKYASEDVVTLRVQDPNSQPSFFVVYDMMSTNVVAVFENTSEELLELFENFCDLFRNASLHSQPVHFTCSASSNIYARQIQRRFKHTIIHAKYKCTMG
;
A
#
# COMPACT_ATOMS: atom_id res chain seq x y z
N MET A 1 -60.05 -6.80 16.07
CA MET A 1 -61.16 -5.94 16.52
C MET A 1 -60.75 -4.50 16.26
N ALA A 2 -61.67 -3.79 15.61
CA ALA A 2 -61.63 -2.44 15.06
C ALA A 2 -60.76 -1.35 15.73
N ASP A 3 -60.11 -0.58 14.87
CA ASP A 3 -60.08 0.89 14.74
C ASP A 3 -60.52 1.78 15.92
N SER A 4 -59.70 2.77 16.26
CA SER A 4 -59.92 4.21 15.94
C SER A 4 -58.92 5.11 16.69
N THR A 5 -58.00 5.80 15.99
CA THR A 5 -58.01 7.21 15.51
C THR A 5 -57.89 8.32 16.56
N LYS A 6 -56.90 9.20 16.31
CA LYS A 6 -56.78 10.64 16.64
C LYS A 6 -56.55 11.01 18.12
N ALA A 7 -55.92 12.12 18.48
CA ALA A 7 -55.00 13.09 17.89
C ALA A 7 -54.81 14.17 18.99
N PHE A 8 -53.79 15.01 18.80
CA PHE A 8 -53.62 16.37 19.35
C PHE A 8 -52.95 16.58 20.71
N CYS A 9 -51.91 17.42 20.58
CA CYS A 9 -51.11 18.16 21.53
C CYS A 9 -51.91 18.92 22.60
N GLU A 10 -51.30 19.05 23.78
CA GLU A 10 -51.24 20.17 24.73
C GLU A 10 -50.53 19.55 25.96
N GLY A 11 -49.50 20.12 26.58
CA GLY A 11 -49.35 21.49 27.03
C GLY A 11 -48.88 21.38 28.50
N GLU A 12 -47.65 21.82 28.74
CA GLU A 12 -47.12 22.43 29.96
C GLU A 12 -47.17 21.75 31.35
N ALA A 13 -46.09 22.07 32.08
CA ALA A 13 -45.96 22.22 33.52
C ALA A 13 -45.88 20.97 34.40
N ALA A 14 -44.69 20.74 34.95
CA ALA A 14 -44.44 20.96 36.38
C ALA A 14 -42.98 20.60 36.66
N TRP A 15 -42.20 21.52 37.21
CA TRP A 15 -41.45 21.39 38.47
C TRP A 15 -40.83 22.76 38.73
N GLU A 16 -41.59 23.53 39.50
CA GLU A 16 -41.19 24.75 40.17
C GLU A 16 -40.00 24.51 41.11
N ASP A 17 -39.13 25.52 41.11
CA ASP A 17 -38.54 26.18 42.29
C ASP A 17 -37.68 25.37 43.25
N MET A 18 -36.36 25.51 43.02
CA MET A 18 -35.40 25.72 44.10
C MET A 18 -34.41 26.81 43.66
N GLU A 19 -34.71 28.05 44.05
CA GLU A 19 -33.82 29.20 43.92
C GLU A 19 -32.55 28.99 44.77
N GLY A 20 -31.40 28.95 44.09
CA GLY A 20 -30.06 29.07 44.64
C GLY A 20 -29.31 30.20 43.90
N PRO A 21 -28.30 30.82 44.53
CA PRO A 21 -28.05 32.25 44.45
C PRO A 21 -27.57 32.74 43.08
N THR A 22 -28.05 33.93 42.75
CA THR A 22 -27.68 34.78 41.62
C THR A 22 -26.17 35.04 41.58
N ASN A 23 -25.43 34.18 40.90
CA ASN A 23 -24.11 34.53 40.38
C ASN A 23 -24.30 35.07 38.96
N SER A 24 -24.25 36.40 38.86
CA SER A 24 -24.13 37.14 37.60
C SER A 24 -22.77 36.85 36.94
N PHE A 25 -22.63 35.68 36.33
CA PHE A 25 -21.70 35.48 35.23
C PHE A 25 -22.53 35.51 33.96
N GLY A 26 -22.31 36.55 33.16
CA GLY A 26 -22.98 36.76 31.90
C GLY A 26 -22.96 35.50 31.06
N SER A 27 -24.08 35.25 30.42
CA SER A 27 -24.24 34.28 29.33
C SER A 27 -23.37 34.69 28.15
N GLU A 28 -22.04 34.56 28.25
CA GLU A 28 -21.20 34.47 27.06
C GLU A 28 -21.44 33.10 26.46
N SER A 29 -22.22 33.09 25.39
CA SER A 29 -22.53 31.89 24.67
C SER A 29 -21.22 31.29 24.16
N PHE A 30 -21.06 29.96 24.25
CA PHE A 30 -19.95 29.25 23.60
C PHE A 30 -19.83 29.55 22.08
N ALA A 31 -20.88 30.13 21.49
CA ALA A 31 -20.92 30.60 20.10
C ALA A 31 -20.09 31.88 19.86
N ASP A 32 -19.85 32.72 20.87
CA ASP A 32 -19.07 33.96 20.74
C ASP A 32 -17.57 33.71 20.55
N PHE A 33 -17.09 32.51 20.92
CA PHE A 33 -15.70 32.09 20.73
C PHE A 33 -15.42 31.46 19.35
N ILE A 34 -16.45 31.09 18.59
CA ILE A 34 -16.28 30.48 17.26
C ILE A 34 -16.23 31.58 16.20
N LYS A 35 -15.04 32.15 15.98
CA LYS A 35 -14.82 33.08 14.87
C LYS A 35 -15.04 32.36 13.53
N VAL A 36 -16.09 32.75 12.81
CA VAL A 36 -16.35 32.26 11.45
C VAL A 36 -15.12 32.54 10.57
N ARG A 37 -14.55 31.48 10.00
CA ARG A 37 -13.38 31.58 9.13
C ARG A 37 -13.75 32.41 7.90
N ARG A 38 -13.11 33.58 7.72
CA ARG A 38 -13.23 34.35 6.47
C ARG A 38 -12.63 33.56 5.32
N ILE A 39 -13.43 33.25 4.32
CA ILE A 39 -12.97 32.59 3.10
C ILE A 39 -12.20 33.64 2.29
N PRO A 40 -10.91 33.42 1.98
CA PRO A 40 -10.14 34.36 1.17
C PRO A 40 -10.66 34.37 -0.27
N ASN A 41 -10.44 35.48 -0.98
CA ASN A 41 -10.86 35.61 -2.37
C ASN A 41 -10.34 34.44 -3.22
N GLN A 42 -11.26 33.77 -3.92
CA GLN A 42 -10.96 32.61 -4.75
C GLN A 42 -10.69 32.96 -6.22
N ASN A 43 -10.77 34.24 -6.61
CA ASN A 43 -10.50 34.67 -7.96
C ASN A 43 -9.03 34.42 -8.36
N ILE A 44 -8.81 33.76 -9.51
CA ILE A 44 -7.47 33.42 -10.04
C ILE A 44 -6.59 34.65 -10.26
N VAL A 45 -7.14 35.76 -10.77
CA VAL A 45 -6.41 37.01 -11.03
C VAL A 45 -5.91 37.63 -9.73
N HIS A 46 -6.74 37.61 -8.70
CA HIS A 46 -6.36 38.11 -7.38
C HIS A 46 -5.25 37.25 -6.76
N ARG A 47 -5.35 35.92 -6.87
CA ARG A 47 -4.33 35.00 -6.36
C ARG A 47 -3.02 35.08 -7.13
N LEU A 48 -3.08 35.26 -8.46
CA LEU A 48 -1.91 35.52 -9.31
C LEU A 48 -1.19 36.79 -8.86
N ARG A 49 -1.92 37.91 -8.76
CA ARG A 49 -1.35 39.18 -8.28
C ARG A 49 -0.74 39.05 -6.90
N GLN A 50 -1.42 38.38 -5.97
CA GLN A 50 -0.86 38.13 -4.63
C GLN A 50 0.43 37.32 -4.69
N ARG A 51 0.49 36.27 -5.52
CA ARG A 51 1.70 35.45 -5.71
C ARG A 51 2.87 36.25 -6.28
N GLU A 52 2.61 37.18 -7.20
CA GLU A 52 3.63 38.00 -7.86
C GLU A 52 4.14 39.14 -6.97
N THR A 53 3.27 39.69 -6.12
CA THR A 53 3.56 40.92 -5.36
C THR A 53 3.92 40.67 -3.90
N HIS A 54 3.55 39.51 -3.33
CA HIS A 54 3.77 39.20 -1.92
C HIS A 54 4.59 37.92 -1.78
N ALA A 55 5.63 37.97 -0.93
CA ALA A 55 6.33 36.78 -0.51
C ALA A 55 5.43 35.93 0.39
N ALA A 56 5.41 34.62 0.14
CA ALA A 56 4.78 33.67 1.02
C ALA A 56 5.44 33.69 2.41
N PHE A 57 4.65 33.50 3.47
CA PHE A 57 5.21 33.28 4.80
C PHE A 57 6.09 32.02 4.80
N PRO A 58 7.21 32.01 5.54
CA PRO A 58 8.06 30.83 5.64
C PRO A 58 7.25 29.57 5.97
N GLY A 59 7.49 28.48 5.23
CA GLY A 59 6.78 27.21 5.39
C GLY A 59 5.38 27.12 4.76
N THR A 60 4.86 28.19 4.13
CA THR A 60 3.50 28.19 3.54
C THR A 60 3.46 27.99 2.02
N ASN A 61 4.63 27.88 1.38
CA ASN A 61 4.78 27.80 -0.09
C ASN A 61 3.88 26.73 -0.72
N TRP A 62 3.85 25.53 -0.15
CA TRP A 62 3.05 24.40 -0.66
C TRP A 62 1.55 24.62 -0.50
N HIS A 63 1.11 25.15 0.64
CA HIS A 63 -0.30 25.46 0.87
C HIS A 63 -0.80 26.52 -0.12
N ILE A 64 0.00 27.56 -0.34
CA ILE A 64 -0.30 28.62 -1.32
C ILE A 64 -0.33 28.06 -2.73
N ALA A 65 0.67 27.26 -3.11
CA ALA A 65 0.71 26.61 -4.42
C ALA A 65 -0.50 25.70 -4.65
N ARG A 66 -0.85 24.81 -3.70
CA ARG A 66 -2.02 23.92 -3.85
C ARG A 66 -3.32 24.70 -3.91
N SER A 67 -3.49 25.72 -3.06
CA SER A 67 -4.68 26.56 -3.10
C SER A 67 -4.81 27.24 -4.45
N PHE A 68 -3.71 27.74 -5.03
CA PHE A 68 -3.69 28.32 -6.36
C PHE A 68 -4.15 27.33 -7.44
N HIS A 69 -3.62 26.12 -7.45
CA HIS A 69 -3.96 25.08 -8.45
C HIS A 69 -5.39 24.55 -8.32
N GLN A 70 -6.13 24.82 -7.23
CA GLN A 70 -7.58 24.50 -7.16
C GLN A 70 -8.41 25.25 -8.21
N ASN A 71 -7.90 26.38 -8.70
CA ASN A 71 -8.57 27.22 -9.69
C ASN A 71 -8.04 27.00 -11.11
N LEU A 72 -7.01 26.17 -11.27
CA LEU A 72 -6.47 25.79 -12.57
C LEU A 72 -7.09 24.46 -12.96
N PHE A 73 -7.82 24.46 -14.06
CA PHE A 73 -8.39 23.27 -14.65
C PHE A 73 -7.82 23.08 -16.05
N PRO A 74 -7.69 21.84 -16.54
CA PRO A 74 -7.36 21.59 -17.94
C PRO A 74 -8.35 22.33 -18.85
N ASN A 75 -7.83 23.16 -19.76
CA ASN A 75 -8.62 23.94 -20.71
C ASN A 75 -9.00 23.15 -21.97
N PHE A 76 -8.33 22.04 -22.23
CA PHE A 76 -8.53 21.24 -23.43
C PHE A 76 -8.33 19.74 -23.13
N THR A 77 -9.22 18.90 -23.65
CA THR A 77 -9.13 17.44 -23.52
C THR A 77 -9.00 16.80 -24.90
N ILE A 78 -8.10 15.82 -25.02
CA ILE A 78 -7.88 15.08 -26.28
C ILE A 78 -8.04 13.60 -25.98
N VAL A 79 -8.93 12.97 -26.75
CA VAL A 79 -9.27 11.56 -26.57
C VAL A 79 -8.58 10.73 -27.67
N ASN A 80 -8.18 9.50 -27.33
CA ASN A 80 -7.52 8.55 -28.25
C ASN A 80 -6.18 9.07 -28.81
N VAL A 81 -5.33 9.66 -27.97
CA VAL A 81 -3.94 9.97 -28.33
C VAL A 81 -3.22 8.67 -28.69
N GLU A 82 -2.48 8.68 -29.81
CA GLU A 82 -1.69 7.54 -30.22
C GLU A 82 -0.51 7.38 -29.26
N LYS A 83 -0.19 6.13 -28.90
CA LYS A 83 0.91 5.83 -27.98
C LYS A 83 1.81 4.76 -28.59
N PRO A 84 3.10 4.73 -28.22
CA PRO A 84 3.99 3.64 -28.61
C PRO A 84 3.48 2.27 -28.13
N PRO A 85 3.98 1.17 -28.75
CA PRO A 85 3.64 -0.20 -28.38
C PRO A 85 4.32 -0.58 -27.05
N CYS A 86 3.90 0.07 -25.97
CA CYS A 86 4.36 -0.16 -24.61
C CYS A 86 3.19 -0.07 -23.60
N PHE A 87 3.42 -0.57 -22.40
CA PHE A 87 2.51 -0.51 -21.27
C PHE A 87 2.90 0.65 -20.36
N LEU A 88 2.18 1.76 -20.53
CA LEU A 88 2.33 2.95 -19.71
C LEU A 88 2.01 2.62 -18.24
N ARG A 89 2.87 3.02 -17.30
CA ARG A 89 2.73 2.63 -15.90
C ARG A 89 2.45 3.79 -14.95
N LYS A 90 3.45 4.62 -14.64
CA LYS A 90 3.29 5.77 -13.71
C LYS A 90 4.43 6.78 -13.83
N PHE A 91 4.18 7.98 -13.32
CA PHE A 91 5.20 9.00 -13.11
C PHE A 91 6.11 8.67 -11.93
N SER A 92 7.36 9.11 -12.00
CA SER A 92 8.25 9.22 -10.84
C SER A 92 7.65 10.16 -9.78
N PRO A 93 8.03 10.02 -8.50
CA PRO A 93 7.51 10.86 -7.42
C PRO A 93 7.68 12.37 -7.67
N ASP A 94 8.80 12.76 -8.27
CA ASP A 94 9.10 14.15 -8.63
C ASP A 94 8.36 14.65 -9.89
N GLY A 95 7.63 13.78 -10.59
CA GLY A 95 6.84 14.08 -11.78
C GLY A 95 7.66 14.37 -13.05
N LYS A 96 8.98 14.19 -13.01
CA LYS A 96 9.86 14.50 -14.16
C LYS A 96 10.01 13.35 -15.15
N HIS A 97 9.94 12.12 -14.66
CA HIS A 97 10.10 10.92 -15.47
C HIS A 97 8.78 10.13 -15.49
N PHE A 98 8.56 9.42 -16.59
CA PHE A 98 7.43 8.54 -16.79
C PHE A 98 7.95 7.18 -17.25
N ILE A 99 7.56 6.11 -16.56
CA ILE A 99 8.01 4.76 -16.90
C ILE A 99 6.93 4.01 -17.69
N ALA A 100 7.38 3.23 -18.65
CA ALA A 100 6.58 2.24 -19.35
C ALA A 100 7.34 0.92 -19.47
N PHE A 101 6.61 -0.18 -19.65
CA PHE A 101 7.19 -1.48 -19.98
C PHE A 101 7.08 -1.72 -21.48
N SER A 102 8.12 -2.26 -22.10
CA SER A 102 8.08 -2.64 -23.51
C SER A 102 6.96 -3.65 -23.79
N SER A 103 6.51 -3.74 -25.04
CA SER A 103 5.43 -4.66 -25.43
C SER A 103 5.75 -6.14 -25.17
N ASP A 104 7.03 -6.51 -25.26
CA ASP A 104 7.54 -7.84 -24.97
C ASP A 104 7.80 -8.09 -23.46
N GLN A 105 7.63 -7.07 -22.61
CA GLN A 105 7.84 -7.11 -21.16
C GLN A 105 9.27 -7.51 -20.74
N THR A 106 10.27 -7.22 -21.56
CA THR A 106 11.68 -7.50 -21.23
C THR A 106 12.43 -6.26 -20.75
N SER A 107 11.91 -5.08 -21.09
CA SER A 107 12.62 -3.81 -20.96
C SER A 107 11.75 -2.73 -20.33
N ILE A 108 12.40 -1.81 -19.62
CA ILE A 108 11.78 -0.58 -19.12
C ILE A 108 12.14 0.56 -20.07
N GLU A 109 11.12 1.31 -20.47
CA GLU A 109 11.24 2.57 -21.19
C GLU A 109 11.06 3.73 -20.22
N ILE A 110 12.05 4.63 -20.17
CA ILE A 110 12.06 5.81 -19.31
C ILE A 110 11.89 7.03 -20.20
N TYR A 111 10.79 7.74 -20.00
CA TYR A 111 10.46 8.97 -20.70
C TYR A 111 10.68 10.18 -19.80
N LYS A 112 11.21 11.26 -20.35
CA LYS A 112 11.25 12.57 -19.71
C LYS A 112 9.99 13.35 -20.06
N PHE A 113 9.31 13.84 -19.03
CA PHE A 113 8.14 14.70 -19.19
C PHE A 113 8.56 16.14 -19.47
N ARG A 114 8.16 16.67 -20.62
CA ARG A 114 8.47 18.05 -21.05
C ARG A 114 7.58 19.12 -20.43
N GLY A 115 6.59 18.72 -19.64
CA GLY A 115 5.65 19.61 -18.96
C GLY A 115 4.35 19.81 -19.72
N SER A 116 3.34 20.35 -19.03
CA SER A 116 2.00 20.58 -19.57
C SER A 116 1.95 21.58 -20.73
N HIS A 117 2.96 22.44 -20.85
CA HIS A 117 3.05 23.48 -21.89
C HIS A 117 3.60 22.95 -23.23
N ALA A 118 4.14 21.72 -23.27
CA ALA A 118 4.84 21.20 -24.44
C ALA A 118 3.98 21.19 -25.72
N ALA A 119 2.67 20.97 -25.57
CA ALA A 119 1.73 20.95 -26.69
C ALA A 119 1.06 22.32 -26.98
N GLU A 120 1.44 23.40 -26.31
CA GLU A 120 0.80 24.72 -26.45
C GLU A 120 0.82 25.19 -27.91
N ASN A 121 1.97 25.10 -28.58
CA ASN A 121 2.11 25.52 -29.98
C ASN A 121 1.21 24.73 -30.95
N ILE A 122 0.89 23.49 -30.61
CA ILE A 122 0.06 22.59 -31.44
C ILE A 122 -1.43 22.87 -31.20
N LEU A 123 -1.79 23.35 -30.00
CA LEU A 123 -3.18 23.55 -29.59
C LEU A 123 -3.63 25.01 -29.66
N PHE A 124 -2.71 25.97 -29.78
CA PHE A 124 -3.00 27.41 -29.74
C PHE A 124 -4.00 27.87 -30.80
N SER A 125 -3.96 27.30 -32.01
CA SER A 125 -4.83 27.70 -33.12
C SER A 125 -6.22 27.07 -33.08
N ARG A 126 -6.54 26.28 -32.04
CA ARG A 126 -7.77 25.49 -32.01
C ARG A 126 -8.78 26.08 -31.04
N GLU A 127 -9.97 26.35 -31.55
CA GLU A 127 -11.11 26.77 -30.73
C GLU A 127 -11.84 25.56 -30.15
N GLY A 128 -12.32 25.67 -28.91
CA GLY A 128 -13.09 24.65 -28.20
C GLY A 128 -12.38 24.06 -26.98
N GLU A 129 -13.02 23.08 -26.35
CA GLU A 129 -12.56 22.45 -25.09
C GLU A 129 -12.23 20.95 -25.24
N LEU A 130 -12.64 20.32 -26.36
CA LEU A 130 -12.55 18.88 -26.57
C LEU A 130 -12.25 18.55 -28.03
N LEU A 131 -11.29 17.65 -28.23
CA LEU A 131 -11.06 16.96 -29.51
C LEU A 131 -11.55 15.52 -29.35
N SER A 132 -12.67 15.21 -30.00
CA SER A 132 -13.33 13.90 -29.86
C SER A 132 -12.53 12.81 -30.57
N GLY A 133 -12.56 11.60 -30.03
CA GLY A 133 -11.95 10.43 -30.68
C GLY A 133 -12.56 10.11 -32.05
N THR A 134 -13.78 10.60 -32.33
CA THR A 134 -14.52 10.43 -33.58
C THR A 134 -14.15 11.44 -34.67
N ASP A 135 -13.41 12.50 -34.33
CA ASP A 135 -13.06 13.54 -35.29
C ASP A 135 -11.96 13.03 -36.23
N ALA A 136 -12.37 12.63 -37.44
CA ALA A 136 -11.50 12.03 -38.45
C ALA A 136 -10.85 13.05 -39.40
N SER A 137 -10.81 14.34 -39.04
CA SER A 137 -10.09 15.33 -39.86
C SER A 137 -8.59 15.01 -39.85
N ASN A 138 -7.91 15.26 -40.98
CA ASN A 138 -6.48 15.00 -41.10
C ASN A 138 -5.67 15.73 -40.01
N ASP A 139 -6.04 16.97 -39.70
CA ASP A 139 -5.41 17.76 -38.63
C ASP A 139 -5.60 17.12 -37.24
N ALA A 140 -6.80 16.58 -36.96
CA ALA A 140 -7.08 15.89 -35.71
C ALA A 140 -6.28 14.58 -35.57
N ALA A 141 -6.09 13.85 -36.67
CA ALA A 141 -5.26 12.65 -36.71
C ALA A 141 -3.78 12.98 -36.49
N GLN A 142 -3.25 14.00 -37.17
CA GLN A 142 -1.86 14.45 -37.02
C GLN A 142 -1.53 14.86 -35.60
N ILE A 143 -2.45 15.60 -34.96
CA ILE A 143 -2.30 16.02 -33.56
C ILE A 143 -2.27 14.80 -32.63
N ARG A 144 -3.19 13.85 -32.81
CA ARG A 144 -3.22 12.62 -31.99
C ARG A 144 -1.95 11.78 -32.14
N ALA A 145 -1.35 11.76 -33.32
CA ALA A 145 -0.11 11.04 -33.60
C ALA A 145 1.13 11.67 -32.93
N CYS A 146 1.24 13.00 -32.89
CA CYS A 146 2.44 13.67 -32.39
C CYS A 146 2.41 14.03 -30.89
N LEU A 147 1.23 14.02 -30.26
CA LEU A 147 1.07 14.50 -28.89
C LEU A 147 1.90 13.72 -27.87
N PHE A 148 1.96 12.40 -27.99
CA PHE A 148 2.72 11.59 -27.03
C PHE A 148 4.20 11.97 -27.04
N ASP A 149 4.83 11.99 -28.22
CA ASP A 149 6.24 12.37 -28.39
C ASP A 149 6.52 13.84 -28.05
N THR A 150 5.49 14.69 -28.12
CA THR A 150 5.58 16.09 -27.70
C THR A 150 5.68 16.21 -26.18
N PHE A 151 4.90 15.44 -25.43
CA PHE A 151 4.91 15.46 -23.96
C PHE A 151 6.03 14.60 -23.36
N PHE A 152 6.35 13.49 -24.01
CA PHE A 152 7.22 12.44 -23.48
C PHE A 152 8.37 12.19 -24.44
N GLU A 153 9.58 12.51 -24.00
CA GLU A 153 10.80 12.23 -24.73
C GLU A 153 11.40 10.94 -24.22
N LEU A 154 11.55 9.92 -25.07
CA LEU A 154 12.20 8.67 -24.70
C LEU A 154 13.69 8.93 -24.40
N MET A 155 14.07 8.77 -23.12
CA MET A 155 15.44 8.97 -22.66
C MET A 155 16.24 7.67 -22.75
N HIS A 156 15.67 6.58 -22.22
CA HIS A 156 16.37 5.32 -22.07
C HIS A 156 15.43 4.13 -22.28
N THR A 157 15.97 3.08 -22.89
CA THR A 157 15.37 1.74 -22.92
C THR A 157 16.35 0.79 -22.26
N THR A 158 16.00 0.30 -21.07
CA THR A 158 16.85 -0.59 -20.27
C THR A 158 16.34 -2.01 -20.41
N SER A 159 17.15 -2.92 -20.96
CA SER A 159 16.82 -4.35 -20.95
C SER A 159 17.06 -4.91 -19.55
N VAL A 160 16.02 -5.46 -18.93
CA VAL A 160 16.04 -5.92 -17.54
C VAL A 160 15.91 -7.43 -17.45
N ALA A 161 15.08 -8.03 -18.30
CA ALA A 161 14.75 -9.44 -18.30
C ALA A 161 15.20 -10.12 -19.61
N PRO A 162 16.51 -10.30 -19.85
CA PRO A 162 17.01 -10.91 -21.09
C PRO A 162 16.79 -12.44 -21.14
N ASN A 163 16.56 -13.10 -20.00
CA ASN A 163 16.62 -14.56 -19.85
C ASN A 163 15.25 -15.26 -19.91
N GLY A 164 14.33 -14.77 -20.74
CA GLY A 164 12.97 -15.34 -20.84
C GLY A 164 12.08 -15.06 -19.62
N GLU A 165 12.53 -14.20 -18.71
CA GLU A 165 11.69 -13.65 -17.65
C GLU A 165 10.74 -12.60 -18.24
N HIS A 166 9.59 -12.39 -17.61
CA HIS A 166 8.64 -11.33 -17.99
C HIS A 166 8.46 -10.35 -16.85
N LEU A 167 8.67 -9.06 -17.14
CA LEU A 167 8.40 -7.97 -16.21
C LEU A 167 6.90 -7.90 -15.89
N ASN A 168 6.58 -7.85 -14.61
CA ASN A 168 5.21 -7.60 -14.16
C ASN A 168 4.88 -6.11 -14.34
N ARG A 169 3.96 -5.81 -15.25
CA ARG A 169 3.54 -4.44 -15.61
C ARG A 169 2.98 -3.63 -14.44
N GLU A 170 2.56 -4.30 -13.37
CA GLU A 170 2.01 -3.65 -12.19
C GLU A 170 3.04 -3.51 -11.06
N CYS A 171 4.21 -4.12 -11.20
CA CYS A 171 5.26 -4.09 -10.20
C CYS A 171 6.21 -2.92 -10.44
N SER A 172 6.08 -1.87 -9.63
CA SER A 172 6.96 -0.70 -9.72
C SER A 172 6.98 0.06 -8.40
N LEU A 173 8.15 0.20 -7.81
CA LEU A 173 8.41 0.98 -6.59
C LEU A 173 9.50 2.01 -6.91
N PHE A 174 9.37 3.23 -6.40
CA PHE A 174 10.37 4.26 -6.59
C PHE A 174 11.04 4.58 -5.28
N THR A 175 12.34 4.81 -5.32
CA THR A 175 13.06 5.40 -4.19
C THR A 175 12.59 6.84 -3.96
N GLU A 176 12.76 7.31 -2.74
CA GLU A 176 12.28 8.63 -2.31
C GLU A 176 12.93 9.78 -3.11
N ASP A 177 14.20 9.63 -3.45
CA ASP A 177 14.98 10.57 -4.25
C ASP A 177 14.58 10.58 -5.74
N SER A 178 13.64 9.72 -6.15
CA SER A 178 13.22 9.55 -7.56
C SER A 178 14.38 9.22 -8.50
N ARG A 179 15.47 8.64 -7.99
CA ARG A 179 16.61 8.22 -8.83
C ARG A 179 16.44 6.81 -9.34
N TYR A 180 15.96 5.90 -8.51
CA TYR A 180 15.87 4.49 -8.82
C TYR A 180 14.42 4.01 -8.91
N VAL A 181 14.19 3.05 -9.80
CA VAL A 181 12.95 2.28 -9.88
C VAL A 181 13.24 0.81 -9.67
N ILE A 182 12.46 0.18 -8.80
CA ILE A 182 12.47 -1.26 -8.58
C ILE A 182 11.30 -1.88 -9.33
N VAL A 183 11.60 -2.87 -10.17
CA VAL A 183 10.62 -3.68 -10.90
C VAL A 183 10.80 -5.16 -10.57
N GLY A 184 9.73 -5.93 -10.72
CA GLY A 184 9.76 -7.37 -10.55
C GLY A 184 9.52 -8.07 -11.87
N SER A 185 10.30 -9.11 -12.15
CA SER A 185 10.05 -10.09 -13.19
C SER A 185 9.64 -11.43 -12.58
N ALA A 186 8.99 -12.25 -13.38
CA ALA A 186 8.69 -13.64 -13.05
C ALA A 186 9.04 -14.54 -14.24
N MET A 187 9.51 -15.74 -13.93
CA MET A 187 9.74 -16.81 -14.88
C MET A 187 9.07 -18.07 -14.37
N TYR A 188 8.35 -18.77 -15.26
CA TYR A 188 7.73 -20.03 -14.91
C TYR A 188 8.79 -21.09 -14.63
N VAL A 189 8.67 -21.79 -13.50
CA VAL A 189 9.54 -22.93 -13.20
C VAL A 189 9.11 -24.10 -14.09
N PRO A 190 10.00 -24.66 -14.95
CA PRO A 190 9.67 -25.79 -15.81
C PRO A 190 9.13 -26.98 -15.02
N GLU A 191 8.17 -27.71 -15.59
CA GLU A 191 7.66 -28.95 -14.97
C GLU A 191 8.71 -30.08 -14.99
N GLU A 192 9.61 -30.06 -15.97
CA GLU A 192 10.74 -30.99 -16.10
C GLU A 192 12.07 -30.26 -16.32
N PRO A 193 13.09 -30.48 -15.47
CA PRO A 193 13.05 -31.26 -14.23
C PRO A 193 12.24 -30.53 -13.15
N TYR A 194 11.38 -31.29 -12.45
CA TYR A 194 10.61 -30.75 -11.32
C TYR A 194 11.56 -30.22 -10.23
N PRO A 195 11.29 -29.05 -9.64
CA PRO A 195 12.15 -28.47 -8.62
C PRO A 195 12.36 -29.41 -7.44
N TYR A 196 13.56 -29.42 -6.87
CA TYR A 196 13.86 -30.32 -5.76
C TYR A 196 12.97 -29.98 -4.55
N PHE A 197 12.52 -31.02 -3.84
CA PHE A 197 11.63 -30.88 -2.70
C PHE A 197 12.13 -29.85 -1.66
N PHE A 198 13.44 -29.85 -1.38
CA PHE A 198 14.04 -28.96 -0.38
C PHE A 198 14.30 -27.53 -0.88
N ASP A 199 14.21 -27.30 -2.20
CA ASP A 199 14.25 -25.94 -2.75
C ASP A 199 12.88 -25.26 -2.60
N MET A 200 11.81 -26.05 -2.69
CA MET A 200 10.42 -25.61 -2.55
C MET A 200 9.96 -25.48 -1.08
N TYR A 201 10.46 -26.37 -0.22
CA TYR A 201 10.13 -26.40 1.21
C TYR A 201 11.36 -26.07 2.05
N GLN A 202 11.61 -24.78 2.23
CA GLN A 202 12.79 -24.30 2.95
C GLN A 202 12.64 -24.31 4.47
N ASN A 203 11.44 -24.42 5.01
CA ASN A 203 11.18 -24.54 6.45
C ASN A 203 9.85 -25.26 6.71
N ASN A 204 9.60 -25.65 7.96
CA ASN A 204 8.41 -26.41 8.37
C ASN A 204 7.08 -25.64 8.28
N GLU A 205 7.11 -24.33 8.02
CA GLU A 205 5.91 -23.51 7.78
C GLU A 205 5.66 -23.26 6.30
N SER A 206 6.57 -23.71 5.43
CA SER A 206 6.42 -23.58 3.98
C SER A 206 5.10 -24.19 3.53
N VAL A 207 4.47 -23.52 2.58
CA VAL A 207 3.08 -23.77 2.20
C VAL A 207 2.99 -24.83 1.10
N ALA A 208 1.91 -25.60 1.03
CA ALA A 208 1.71 -26.54 -0.06
C ALA A 208 1.37 -25.78 -1.37
N PRO A 209 2.16 -25.96 -2.46
CA PRO A 209 1.89 -25.32 -3.74
C PRO A 209 0.47 -25.61 -4.22
N ASN A 210 -0.17 -24.63 -4.84
CA ASN A 210 -1.46 -24.83 -5.49
C ASN A 210 -1.23 -25.14 -6.97
N PRO A 211 -1.71 -26.29 -7.50
CA PRO A 211 -1.61 -26.59 -8.93
C PRO A 211 -2.22 -25.52 -9.84
N ARG A 212 -3.21 -24.75 -9.36
CA ARG A 212 -3.81 -23.63 -10.10
C ARG A 212 -2.95 -22.36 -10.11
N SER A 213 -1.98 -22.29 -9.21
CA SER A 213 -1.10 -21.14 -9.04
C SER A 213 0.32 -21.65 -8.80
N PRO A 214 1.03 -22.04 -9.88
CA PRO A 214 2.36 -22.61 -9.78
C PRO A 214 3.36 -21.62 -9.20
N LEU A 215 4.48 -22.19 -8.77
CA LEU A 215 5.64 -21.45 -8.28
C LEU A 215 6.42 -20.88 -9.45
N GLU A 216 7.02 -19.73 -9.22
CA GLU A 216 7.77 -18.99 -10.23
C GLU A 216 9.12 -18.61 -9.63
N ASP A 217 10.11 -18.44 -10.50
CA ASP A 217 11.36 -17.78 -10.17
C ASP A 217 11.14 -16.28 -10.36
N TYR A 218 11.25 -15.53 -9.27
CA TYR A 218 11.06 -14.08 -9.26
C TYR A 218 12.42 -13.39 -9.22
N SER A 219 12.57 -12.32 -10.00
CA SER A 219 13.72 -11.43 -9.89
C SER A 219 13.26 -10.01 -9.60
N LEU A 220 13.87 -9.37 -8.61
CA LEU A 220 13.70 -7.94 -8.35
C LEU A 220 14.91 -7.21 -8.91
N HIS A 221 14.64 -6.19 -9.73
CA HIS A 221 15.65 -5.43 -10.43
C HIS A 221 15.56 -3.97 -10.03
N ILE A 222 16.71 -3.33 -9.85
CA ILE A 222 16.80 -1.89 -9.59
C ILE A 222 17.47 -1.20 -10.77
N VAL A 223 16.79 -0.20 -11.32
CA VAL A 223 17.21 0.55 -12.50
C VAL A 223 17.38 2.02 -12.14
N ASP A 224 18.53 2.59 -12.49
CA ASP A 224 18.79 4.03 -12.40
C ASP A 224 18.06 4.75 -13.53
N MET A 225 17.11 5.61 -13.19
CA MET A 225 16.29 6.33 -14.16
C MET A 225 17.06 7.45 -14.88
N HIS A 226 18.13 7.98 -14.27
CA HIS A 226 18.93 9.06 -14.88
C HIS A 226 19.95 8.53 -15.87
N THR A 227 20.50 7.34 -15.63
CA THR A 227 21.52 6.73 -16.51
C THR A 227 20.95 5.65 -17.41
N GLY A 228 19.75 5.13 -17.12
CA GLY A 228 19.14 4.01 -17.85
C GLY A 228 19.89 2.70 -17.65
N ARG A 229 20.56 2.52 -16.51
CA ARG A 229 21.35 1.32 -16.22
C ARG A 229 20.64 0.43 -15.23
N LEU A 230 20.66 -0.88 -15.50
CA LEU A 230 20.34 -1.91 -14.53
C LEU A 230 21.49 -1.97 -13.51
N CYS A 231 21.21 -1.64 -12.25
CA CYS A 231 22.23 -1.57 -11.20
C CYS A 231 22.44 -2.91 -10.49
N ASP A 232 21.36 -3.57 -10.08
CA ASP A 232 21.42 -4.84 -9.34
C ASP A 232 20.17 -5.69 -9.58
N THR A 233 20.27 -6.99 -9.29
CA THR A 233 19.20 -7.97 -9.43
C THR A 233 19.23 -9.00 -8.31
N LYS A 234 18.11 -9.15 -7.61
CA LYS A 234 17.93 -10.16 -6.56
C LYS A 234 16.94 -11.24 -6.99
N GLN A 235 17.36 -12.49 -6.96
CA GLN A 235 16.56 -13.64 -7.37
C GLN A 235 15.97 -14.41 -6.18
N PHE A 236 14.74 -14.89 -6.36
CA PHE A 236 13.99 -15.76 -5.46
C PHE A 236 13.51 -16.97 -6.27
N LYS A 237 13.96 -18.16 -5.90
CA LYS A 237 13.67 -19.38 -6.66
C LYS A 237 12.54 -20.18 -6.05
N CYS A 238 11.73 -20.82 -6.90
CA CYS A 238 10.66 -21.73 -6.49
C CYS A 238 9.77 -21.12 -5.39
N ASP A 239 9.37 -19.86 -5.59
CA ASP A 239 8.66 -19.08 -4.58
C ASP A 239 7.27 -18.66 -5.07
N LYS A 240 6.50 -18.03 -4.19
CA LYS A 240 5.31 -17.26 -4.51
C LYS A 240 5.42 -15.87 -3.93
N ILE A 241 5.64 -14.88 -4.79
CA ILE A 241 5.70 -13.46 -4.44
C ILE A 241 4.64 -12.73 -5.27
N PHE A 242 3.67 -12.09 -4.61
CA PHE A 242 2.60 -11.37 -5.31
C PHE A 242 3.09 -10.02 -5.84
N LEU A 243 3.71 -10.02 -7.03
CA LEU A 243 4.20 -8.79 -7.68
C LEU A 243 3.07 -7.86 -8.16
N SER A 244 1.93 -8.42 -8.53
CA SER A 244 0.77 -7.64 -9.00
C SER A 244 0.32 -6.65 -7.94
N HIS A 245 0.06 -5.41 -8.37
CA HIS A 245 -0.21 -4.26 -7.50
C HIS A 245 0.77 -4.08 -6.32
N ASN A 246 2.01 -4.56 -6.42
CA ASN A 246 3.01 -4.54 -5.33
C ASN A 246 2.50 -5.20 -4.03
N GLN A 247 1.68 -6.26 -4.09
CA GLN A 247 1.08 -6.82 -2.86
C GLN A 247 2.07 -7.55 -1.96
N GLY A 248 3.09 -8.18 -2.56
CA GLY A 248 4.17 -8.89 -1.87
C GLY A 248 5.41 -8.03 -1.62
N LEU A 249 5.43 -6.78 -2.10
CA LEU A 249 6.57 -5.87 -2.02
C LEU A 249 6.17 -4.56 -1.37
N TYR A 250 6.99 -4.05 -0.45
CA TYR A 250 6.74 -2.76 0.16
C TYR A 250 8.04 -2.01 0.34
N LEU A 251 8.08 -0.75 -0.11
CA LEU A 251 9.24 0.11 0.01
C LEU A 251 8.89 1.28 0.92
N TYR A 252 9.60 1.40 2.04
CA TYR A 252 9.53 2.54 2.93
C TYR A 252 10.90 3.22 2.98
N ARG A 253 10.99 4.46 2.47
CA ARG A 253 12.27 5.16 2.27
C ARG A 253 13.23 4.31 1.43
N ASN A 254 14.30 3.81 2.04
CA ASN A 254 15.29 2.93 1.43
C ASN A 254 15.19 1.48 1.93
N ILE A 255 14.15 1.13 2.69
CA ILE A 255 13.94 -0.22 3.23
C ILE A 255 12.88 -0.93 2.37
N LEU A 256 13.32 -1.94 1.63
CA LEU A 256 12.47 -2.81 0.83
C LEU A 256 12.18 -4.09 1.60
N ALA A 257 10.90 -4.36 1.87
CA ALA A 257 10.44 -5.63 2.37
C ALA A 257 9.85 -6.48 1.23
N VAL A 258 10.13 -7.78 1.26
CA VAL A 258 9.66 -8.77 0.28
C VAL A 258 9.08 -9.95 1.03
N LEU A 259 7.79 -10.25 0.82
CA LEU A 259 7.15 -11.43 1.40
C LEU A 259 7.27 -12.62 0.45
N SER A 260 8.05 -13.61 0.87
CA SER A 260 8.02 -14.97 0.35
C SER A 260 6.81 -15.70 0.96
N VAL A 261 5.75 -15.87 0.18
CA VAL A 261 4.53 -16.54 0.64
C VAL A 261 4.73 -18.05 0.70
N GLN A 262 5.46 -18.62 -0.25
CA GLN A 262 5.74 -20.06 -0.28
C GLN A 262 6.61 -20.46 0.91
N GLN A 263 7.67 -19.69 1.20
CA GLN A 263 8.63 -20.00 2.24
C GLN A 263 8.30 -19.31 3.57
N GLN A 264 7.19 -18.59 3.67
CA GLN A 264 6.75 -17.92 4.91
C GLN A 264 7.87 -17.09 5.55
N THR A 265 8.53 -16.26 4.75
CA THR A 265 9.65 -15.42 5.18
C THR A 265 9.52 -14.02 4.61
N VAL A 266 9.74 -13.00 5.44
CA VAL A 266 9.85 -11.60 5.01
C VAL A 266 11.34 -11.26 4.90
N HIS A 267 11.82 -10.99 3.69
CA HIS A 267 13.17 -10.52 3.44
C HIS A 267 13.22 -9.00 3.50
N ILE A 268 14.13 -8.45 4.29
CA ILE A 268 14.34 -7.03 4.45
C ILE A 268 15.65 -6.65 3.76
N PHE A 269 15.55 -5.76 2.78
CA PHE A 269 16.68 -5.19 2.06
C PHE A 269 16.78 -3.70 2.34
N HIS A 270 18.00 -3.20 2.44
CA HIS A 270 18.29 -1.79 2.37
C HIS A 270 18.81 -1.45 0.97
N ILE A 271 18.30 -0.40 0.37
CA ILE A 271 18.74 0.09 -0.94
C ILE A 271 19.91 1.04 -0.68
N GLY A 272 21.11 0.63 -1.10
CA GLY A 272 22.30 1.47 -0.99
C GLY A 272 22.24 2.68 -1.92
N GLU A 273 23.03 3.72 -1.63
CA GLU A 273 23.06 4.96 -2.41
C GLU A 273 23.51 4.76 -3.87
N ASP A 274 24.26 3.69 -4.14
CA ASP A 274 24.68 3.30 -5.49
C ASP A 274 23.63 2.47 -6.25
N GLY A 275 22.51 2.11 -5.60
CA GLY A 275 21.41 1.37 -6.20
C GLY A 275 21.61 -0.15 -6.17
N TYR A 276 22.07 -0.70 -5.05
CA TYR A 276 22.24 -2.15 -4.83
C TYR A 276 21.36 -2.64 -3.68
N PHE A 277 20.96 -3.91 -3.72
CA PHE A 277 20.19 -4.54 -2.67
C PHE A 277 21.10 -5.09 -1.57
N VAL A 278 21.06 -4.49 -0.39
CA VAL A 278 21.75 -4.98 0.81
C VAL A 278 20.78 -5.81 1.63
N GLY A 279 21.00 -7.12 1.71
CA GLY A 279 20.22 -7.97 2.63
C GLY A 279 20.51 -7.57 4.08
N VAL A 280 19.50 -7.08 4.78
CA VAL A 280 19.61 -6.73 6.21
C VAL A 280 19.25 -7.94 7.04
N ARG A 281 18.05 -8.50 6.85
CA ARG A 281 17.58 -9.65 7.64
C ARG A 281 16.47 -10.42 6.95
N SER A 282 16.21 -11.62 7.45
CA SER A 282 15.06 -12.44 7.05
C SER A 282 14.23 -12.78 8.29
N ILE A 283 12.93 -12.53 8.25
CA ILE A 283 12.01 -12.67 9.38
C ILE A 283 11.01 -13.79 9.07
N GLY A 284 10.98 -14.85 9.87
CA GLY A 284 10.11 -16.00 9.66
C GLY A 284 10.51 -17.17 10.57
N ARG A 285 11.29 -18.10 10.02
CA ARG A 285 11.92 -19.20 10.78
C ARG A 285 12.69 -18.67 11.99
N PHE A 286 13.52 -17.66 11.76
CA PHE A 286 14.26 -16.91 12.77
C PHE A 286 13.82 -15.44 12.83
N CYS A 287 14.15 -14.77 13.92
CA CYS A 287 13.90 -13.34 14.10
C CYS A 287 15.19 -12.52 14.19
N TYR A 288 16.26 -13.10 14.74
CA TYR A 288 17.60 -12.53 14.74
C TYR A 288 18.51 -13.23 13.74
N GLU A 289 19.57 -12.54 13.30
CA GLU A 289 20.52 -13.05 12.31
C GLU A 289 21.45 -14.14 12.89
N ASP A 290 21.72 -14.10 14.20
CA ASP A 290 22.57 -15.04 14.93
C ASP A 290 21.81 -16.26 15.51
N ASP A 291 20.48 -16.29 15.41
CA ASP A 291 19.63 -17.40 15.88
C ASP A 291 20.06 -18.75 15.29
N GLU A 292 20.41 -18.77 13.99
CA GLU A 292 20.83 -19.99 13.30
C GLU A 292 22.15 -20.54 13.87
N LEU A 293 23.11 -19.65 14.14
CA LEU A 293 24.39 -20.00 14.74
C LEU A 293 24.18 -20.58 16.14
N MET A 294 23.39 -19.91 16.98
CA MET A 294 23.08 -20.37 18.33
C MET A 294 22.41 -21.75 18.34
N LEU A 295 21.43 -21.96 17.48
CA LEU A 295 20.76 -23.27 17.36
C LEU A 295 21.70 -24.35 16.83
N SER A 296 22.60 -24.01 15.91
CA SER A 296 23.57 -24.96 15.38
C SER A 296 24.53 -25.48 16.46
N HIS A 297 24.97 -24.60 17.36
CA HIS A 297 25.82 -24.96 18.51
C HIS A 297 25.09 -25.92 19.46
N VAL A 298 23.86 -25.60 19.86
CA VAL A 298 23.06 -26.48 20.74
C VAL A 298 22.82 -27.85 20.08
N ARG A 299 22.53 -27.89 18.77
CA ARG A 299 22.32 -29.16 18.06
C ARG A 299 23.58 -30.04 18.04
N GLN A 300 24.74 -29.44 17.83
CA GLN A 300 26.02 -30.15 17.84
C GLN A 300 26.34 -30.77 19.21
N GLU A 301 25.99 -30.08 20.30
CA GLU A 301 26.21 -30.59 21.67
C GLU A 301 25.29 -31.78 22.00
N PHE A 302 24.01 -31.71 21.63
CA PHE A 302 23.04 -32.73 21.99
C PHE A 302 23.01 -33.96 21.06
N ASN A 303 23.42 -33.82 19.79
CA ASN A 303 23.44 -34.94 18.83
C ASN A 303 24.58 -34.78 17.79
N PRO A 304 25.83 -35.06 18.15
CA PRO A 304 26.98 -34.93 17.24
C PRO A 304 26.94 -35.88 16.03
N THR A 305 26.09 -36.92 16.06
CA THR A 305 25.94 -37.93 15.00
C THR A 305 24.76 -37.70 14.07
N GLN A 306 23.85 -36.75 14.35
CA GLN A 306 22.77 -36.42 13.42
C GLN A 306 23.32 -35.58 12.26
N GLN A 307 23.18 -36.11 11.03
CA GLN A 307 23.26 -35.31 9.80
C GLN A 307 22.40 -34.06 9.96
N GLN A 308 22.87 -32.90 9.45
CA GLN A 308 22.16 -31.61 9.50
C GLN A 308 20.65 -31.80 9.32
N VAL A 309 19.89 -31.63 10.42
CA VAL A 309 18.43 -31.71 10.39
C VAL A 309 17.95 -30.60 9.46
N ARG A 310 17.39 -31.00 8.31
CA ARG A 310 16.88 -30.06 7.32
C ARG A 310 15.79 -29.19 7.97
N PRO A 311 15.78 -27.88 7.74
CA PRO A 311 14.82 -26.96 8.36
C PRO A 311 13.35 -27.38 8.22
N PHE A 312 12.97 -27.99 7.10
CA PHE A 312 11.61 -28.51 6.88
C PHE A 312 11.17 -29.58 7.90
N ARG A 313 12.11 -30.35 8.45
CA ARG A 313 11.83 -31.43 9.41
C ARG A 313 11.84 -30.97 10.86
N GLU A 314 11.94 -29.66 11.11
CA GLU A 314 11.92 -29.12 12.45
C GLU A 314 10.55 -29.30 13.08
N THR A 315 10.51 -29.85 14.29
CA THR A 315 9.28 -30.02 15.07
C THR A 315 8.91 -28.77 15.87
N ALA A 316 9.88 -27.87 16.08
CA ALA A 316 9.69 -26.63 16.80
C ALA A 316 8.91 -25.61 15.97
N ILE A 317 8.08 -24.82 16.63
CA ILE A 317 7.39 -23.68 16.02
C ILE A 317 8.42 -22.60 15.67
N ASN A 318 8.31 -21.97 14.50
CA ASN A 318 9.21 -20.90 14.08
C ASN A 318 9.16 -19.70 15.01
N CYS A 319 10.26 -18.95 15.08
CA CYS A 319 10.41 -17.84 16.03
C CYS A 319 9.29 -16.80 15.89
N LEU A 320 8.97 -16.35 14.68
CA LEU A 320 7.94 -15.33 14.46
C LEU A 320 6.56 -15.80 14.93
N LYS A 321 6.19 -17.04 14.59
CA LYS A 321 4.92 -17.63 15.01
C LYS A 321 4.87 -17.85 16.52
N HIS A 322 5.99 -18.27 17.13
CA HIS A 322 6.10 -18.38 18.57
C HIS A 322 5.88 -17.02 19.26
N ARG A 323 6.46 -15.92 18.75
CA ARG A 323 6.23 -14.56 19.28
C ARG A 323 4.75 -14.17 19.22
N LEU A 324 4.05 -14.51 18.13
CA LEU A 324 2.60 -14.31 18.00
C LEU A 324 1.82 -15.11 19.07
N LEU A 325 2.11 -16.40 19.22
CA LEU A 325 1.43 -17.25 20.20
C LEU A 325 1.66 -16.79 21.64
N VAL A 326 2.90 -16.39 21.97
CA VAL A 326 3.25 -15.84 23.29
C VAL A 326 2.50 -14.55 23.56
N PHE A 327 2.36 -13.67 22.56
CA PHE A 327 1.58 -12.44 22.70
C PHE A 327 0.11 -12.74 23.00
N LEU A 328 -0.52 -13.63 22.21
CA LEU A 328 -1.92 -14.03 22.40
C LEU A 328 -2.15 -14.68 23.77
N TYR A 329 -1.26 -15.58 24.19
CA TYR A 329 -1.31 -16.19 25.51
C TYR A 329 -1.16 -15.16 26.63
N SER A 330 -0.20 -14.25 26.51
CA SER A 330 0.05 -13.21 27.51
C SER A 330 -1.14 -12.27 27.64
N ARG A 331 -1.78 -11.89 26.52
CA ARG A 331 -3.02 -11.11 26.51
C ARG A 331 -4.16 -11.84 27.20
N ALA A 332 -4.37 -13.12 26.89
CA ALA A 332 -5.40 -13.95 27.54
C ALA A 332 -5.16 -14.11 29.05
N LYS A 333 -3.89 -14.20 29.47
CA LYS A 333 -3.52 -14.26 30.89
C LYS A 333 -3.73 -12.92 31.61
N GLN A 334 -3.44 -11.80 30.95
CA GLN A 334 -3.63 -10.45 31.50
C GLN A 334 -5.11 -10.08 31.66
N ASP A 335 -5.98 -10.56 30.77
CA ASP A 335 -7.44 -10.42 30.90
C ASP A 335 -7.96 -11.05 32.21
N GLY A 336 -7.22 -12.01 32.78
CA GLY A 336 -7.52 -12.63 34.08
C GLY A 336 -8.76 -13.54 34.07
N SER A 337 -9.51 -13.59 32.96
CA SER A 337 -10.67 -14.46 32.83
C SER A 337 -10.26 -15.90 32.47
N PRO A 338 -10.79 -16.94 33.15
CA PRO A 338 -10.57 -18.32 32.75
C PRO A 338 -11.10 -18.62 31.34
N PHE A 339 -12.07 -17.83 30.86
CA PHE A 339 -12.65 -17.96 29.53
C PHE A 339 -11.64 -17.63 28.44
N ALA A 340 -10.92 -16.51 28.53
CA ALA A 340 -9.93 -16.11 27.53
C ALA A 340 -8.80 -17.14 27.38
N LEU A 341 -8.31 -17.70 28.49
CA LEU A 341 -7.29 -18.76 28.44
C LEU A 341 -7.83 -20.05 27.81
N ARG A 342 -9.06 -20.46 28.13
CA ARG A 342 -9.69 -21.63 27.49
C ARG A 342 -9.88 -21.40 25.99
N GLN A 343 -10.29 -20.21 25.59
CA GLN A 343 -10.45 -19.83 24.20
C GLN A 343 -9.11 -19.90 23.45
N PHE A 344 -8.02 -19.40 24.05
CA PHE A 344 -6.68 -19.53 23.47
C PHE A 344 -6.30 -21.00 23.23
N PHE A 345 -6.49 -21.88 24.22
CA PHE A 345 -6.18 -23.30 24.06
C PHE A 345 -7.12 -24.01 23.08
N GLN A 346 -8.38 -23.60 23.00
CA GLN A 346 -9.34 -24.14 22.02
C GLN A 346 -8.92 -23.84 20.59
N TYR A 347 -8.38 -22.65 20.32
CA TYR A 347 -7.96 -22.22 18.99
C TYR A 347 -6.45 -22.36 18.73
N PHE A 348 -5.70 -22.94 19.66
CA PHE A 348 -4.24 -23.04 19.59
C PHE A 348 -3.74 -23.67 18.29
N ASP A 349 -4.34 -24.79 17.88
CA ASP A 349 -3.98 -25.47 16.63
C ASP A 349 -4.28 -24.59 15.41
N GLN A 350 -5.38 -23.84 15.43
CA GLN A 350 -5.73 -22.91 14.34
C GLN A 350 -4.71 -21.77 14.25
N PHE A 351 -4.26 -21.23 15.38
CA PHE A 351 -3.19 -20.22 15.40
C PHE A 351 -1.86 -20.79 14.89
N CYS A 352 -1.54 -22.04 15.21
CA CYS A 352 -0.36 -22.72 14.67
C CYS A 352 -0.44 -22.90 13.14
N MET A 353 -1.64 -23.07 12.60
CA MET A 353 -1.87 -23.24 11.16
C MET A 353 -1.95 -21.93 10.38
N LEU A 354 -1.96 -20.77 11.03
CA LEU A 354 -1.91 -19.49 10.34
C LEU A 354 -0.66 -19.34 9.47
N ARG A 355 -0.82 -18.65 8.35
CA ARG A 355 0.20 -18.35 7.36
C ARG A 355 0.14 -16.87 6.98
N MET A 356 1.30 -16.26 6.80
CA MET A 356 1.47 -14.91 6.28
C MET A 356 0.94 -14.85 4.86
N TRP A 357 0.00 -13.92 4.64
CA TRP A 357 -0.63 -13.67 3.36
C TRP A 357 -0.14 -12.37 2.73
N LYS A 358 0.01 -11.33 3.55
CA LYS A 358 0.40 -9.99 3.10
C LYS A 358 1.26 -9.33 4.17
N MET A 359 2.16 -8.45 3.75
CA MET A 359 2.92 -7.61 4.66
C MET A 359 2.96 -6.15 4.17
N GLN A 360 3.23 -5.24 5.10
CA GLN A 360 3.37 -3.82 4.86
C GLN A 360 4.32 -3.22 5.90
N LEU A 361 5.23 -2.34 5.49
CA LEU A 361 6.01 -1.53 6.43
C LEU A 361 5.15 -0.34 6.87
N LEU A 362 5.01 -0.17 8.19
CA LEU A 362 4.34 0.99 8.78
C LEU A 362 5.33 2.16 8.97
N ASP A 363 6.56 1.82 9.32
CA ASP A 363 7.71 2.72 9.42
C ASP A 363 9.02 1.95 9.17
N GLU A 364 10.15 2.46 9.65
CA GLU A 364 11.47 1.82 9.48
C GLU A 364 11.62 0.51 10.27
N ASN A 365 10.84 0.32 11.34
CA ASN A 365 11.02 -0.75 12.31
C ASN A 365 9.82 -1.70 12.39
N HIS A 366 8.61 -1.23 12.07
CA HIS A 366 7.37 -1.96 12.29
C HIS A 366 6.79 -2.54 11.00
N LEU A 367 6.50 -3.84 11.03
CA LEU A 367 5.77 -4.57 10.01
C LEU A 367 4.33 -4.79 10.44
N LEU A 368 3.40 -4.53 9.54
CA LEU A 368 2.03 -5.02 9.60
C LEU A 368 1.93 -6.29 8.76
N ILE A 369 1.70 -7.43 9.41
CA ILE A 369 1.61 -8.74 8.77
C ILE A 369 0.17 -9.24 8.87
N LYS A 370 -0.42 -9.56 7.72
CA LYS A 370 -1.73 -10.20 7.64
C LYS A 370 -1.55 -11.71 7.61
N TYR A 371 -2.08 -12.39 8.62
CA TYR A 371 -2.17 -13.85 8.71
C TYR A 371 -3.56 -14.35 8.31
N ALA A 372 -3.62 -15.46 7.60
CA ALA A 372 -4.84 -16.16 7.23
C ALA A 372 -4.60 -17.68 7.25
N SER A 373 -5.64 -18.47 6.97
CA SER A 373 -5.49 -19.91 6.79
C SER A 373 -4.69 -20.24 5.52
N GLU A 374 -4.06 -21.41 5.49
CA GLU A 374 -3.27 -21.85 4.34
C GLU A 374 -4.06 -21.86 3.03
N ASP A 375 -5.34 -22.26 3.06
CA ASP A 375 -6.20 -22.28 1.86
C ASP A 375 -6.46 -20.89 1.28
N VAL A 376 -6.49 -19.85 2.13
CA VAL A 376 -6.60 -18.45 1.70
C VAL A 376 -5.29 -18.00 1.06
N VAL A 377 -4.17 -18.29 1.73
CA VAL A 377 -2.83 -17.91 1.28
C VAL A 377 -2.46 -18.56 -0.05
N THR A 378 -2.88 -19.81 -0.26
CA THR A 378 -2.68 -20.58 -1.49
C THR A 378 -3.70 -20.30 -2.58
N LEU A 379 -4.64 -19.36 -2.38
CA LEU A 379 -5.70 -19.03 -3.34
C LEU A 379 -6.58 -20.24 -3.71
N ARG A 380 -6.80 -21.16 -2.77
CA ARG A 380 -7.74 -22.28 -2.93
C ARG A 380 -9.20 -21.85 -2.66
N VAL A 381 -9.38 -20.76 -1.93
CA VAL A 381 -10.68 -20.15 -1.62
C VAL A 381 -11.05 -19.08 -2.67
N GLN A 382 -12.31 -19.08 -3.12
CA GLN A 382 -12.80 -18.12 -4.14
C GLN A 382 -12.93 -16.69 -3.62
N ASP A 383 -13.30 -16.50 -2.34
CA ASP A 383 -13.34 -15.19 -1.69
C ASP A 383 -12.41 -15.14 -0.46
N PRO A 384 -11.12 -14.85 -0.68
CA PRO A 384 -10.11 -14.73 0.38
C PRO A 384 -10.44 -13.69 1.46
N ASN A 385 -11.16 -12.62 1.11
CA ASN A 385 -11.34 -11.46 2.01
C ASN A 385 -12.47 -11.64 3.02
N SER A 386 -13.41 -12.57 2.78
CA SER A 386 -14.45 -12.93 3.74
C SER A 386 -14.00 -13.93 4.80
N GLN A 387 -12.83 -14.55 4.62
CA GLN A 387 -12.29 -15.49 5.59
C GLN A 387 -11.68 -14.76 6.81
N PRO A 388 -11.68 -15.40 7.99
CA PRO A 388 -11.02 -14.85 9.17
C PRO A 388 -9.54 -14.59 8.91
N SER A 389 -9.06 -13.41 9.30
CA SER A 389 -7.66 -13.03 9.20
C SER A 389 -7.24 -12.22 10.42
N PHE A 390 -5.95 -12.31 10.76
CA PHE A 390 -5.34 -11.55 11.84
C PHE A 390 -4.35 -10.54 11.26
N PHE A 391 -4.32 -9.35 11.83
CA PHE A 391 -3.34 -8.31 11.54
C PHE A 391 -2.40 -8.18 12.72
N VAL A 392 -1.12 -8.41 12.49
CA VAL A 392 -0.09 -8.47 13.52
C VAL A 392 0.90 -7.35 13.28
N VAL A 393 1.10 -6.49 14.28
CA VAL A 393 2.14 -5.46 14.27
C VAL A 393 3.39 -6.05 14.94
N TYR A 394 4.47 -6.16 14.19
CA TYR A 394 5.74 -6.74 14.62
C TYR A 394 6.85 -5.70 14.56
N ASP A 395 7.56 -5.50 15.66
CA ASP A 395 8.76 -4.67 15.71
C ASP A 395 10.00 -5.51 15.35
N MET A 396 10.64 -5.16 14.24
CA MET A 396 11.82 -5.82 13.71
C MET A 396 13.05 -5.61 14.58
N MET A 397 13.12 -4.53 15.37
CA MET A 397 14.28 -4.20 16.19
C MET A 397 14.26 -4.96 17.52
N SER A 398 13.15 -4.91 18.25
CA SER A 398 13.01 -5.65 19.51
C SER A 398 12.58 -7.11 19.33
N THR A 399 12.18 -7.50 18.11
CA THR A 399 11.62 -8.82 17.76
C THR A 399 10.33 -9.18 18.50
N ASN A 400 9.56 -8.18 18.91
CA ASN A 400 8.33 -8.35 19.66
C ASN A 400 7.09 -8.10 18.79
N VAL A 401 6.03 -8.86 19.08
CA VAL A 401 4.69 -8.54 18.59
C VAL A 401 4.11 -7.46 19.48
N VAL A 402 3.76 -6.32 18.88
CA VAL A 402 3.26 -5.13 19.57
C VAL A 402 1.74 -5.20 19.73
N ALA A 403 1.04 -5.62 18.66
CA ALA A 403 -0.41 -5.71 18.64
C ALA A 403 -0.91 -6.80 17.70
N VAL A 404 -2.08 -7.35 18.02
CA VAL A 404 -2.80 -8.30 17.17
C VAL A 404 -4.27 -7.89 17.10
N PHE A 405 -4.77 -7.75 15.89
CA PHE A 405 -6.14 -7.36 15.59
C PHE A 405 -6.82 -8.44 14.74
N GLU A 406 -8.10 -8.66 14.98
CA GLU A 406 -8.94 -9.49 14.11
C GLU A 406 -9.47 -8.66 12.93
N ASN A 407 -9.90 -9.34 11.86
CA ASN A 407 -10.51 -8.69 10.69
C ASN A 407 -11.75 -7.84 11.04
N THR A 408 -12.42 -8.14 12.15
CA THR A 408 -13.60 -7.44 12.66
C THR A 408 -13.28 -6.36 13.71
N SER A 409 -12.00 -6.05 13.94
CA SER A 409 -11.59 -5.07 14.94
C SER A 409 -12.04 -3.64 14.57
N GLU A 410 -12.87 -3.04 15.43
CA GLU A 410 -13.28 -1.64 15.31
C GLU A 410 -12.09 -0.69 15.54
N GLU A 411 -11.18 -1.03 16.47
CA GLU A 411 -9.98 -0.24 16.75
C GLU A 411 -9.08 -0.13 15.51
N LEU A 412 -8.81 -1.25 14.83
CA LEU A 412 -8.03 -1.23 13.60
C LEU A 412 -8.75 -0.41 12.51
N LEU A 413 -10.07 -0.53 12.40
CA LEU A 413 -10.86 0.27 11.47
C LEU A 413 -10.74 1.77 11.75
N GLU A 414 -10.84 2.20 13.02
CA GLU A 414 -10.66 3.59 13.43
C GLU A 414 -9.26 4.11 13.08
N LEU A 415 -8.22 3.30 13.28
CA LEU A 415 -6.85 3.64 12.89
C LEU A 415 -6.74 3.84 11.37
N PHE A 416 -7.31 2.94 10.57
CA PHE A 416 -7.32 3.07 9.11
C PHE A 416 -8.11 4.29 8.63
N GLU A 417 -9.20 4.66 9.29
CA GLU A 417 -10.02 5.82 8.92
C GLU A 417 -9.34 7.15 9.24
N ASN A 418 -8.70 7.25 10.40
CA ASN A 418 -8.05 8.47 10.85
C ASN A 418 -6.66 8.65 10.21
N PHE A 419 -5.92 7.56 10.01
CA PHE A 419 -4.53 7.56 9.56
C PHE A 419 -4.32 6.88 8.20
N CYS A 420 -5.33 6.95 7.33
CA CYS A 420 -5.34 6.28 6.02
C CYS A 420 -4.06 6.49 5.19
N ASP A 421 -3.45 7.67 5.26
CA ASP A 421 -2.22 7.98 4.53
C ASP A 421 -1.00 7.19 5.01
N LEU A 422 -0.90 6.88 6.30
CA LEU A 422 0.19 6.08 6.86
C LEU A 422 0.10 4.62 6.43
N PHE A 423 -1.13 4.12 6.21
CA PHE A 423 -1.37 2.77 5.70
C PHE A 423 -1.36 2.70 4.16
N ARG A 424 -1.14 3.81 3.45
CA ARG A 424 -1.03 3.82 1.99
C ARG A 424 0.42 4.02 1.58
N ASN A 425 0.80 3.35 0.50
CA ASN A 425 2.10 3.48 -0.20
C ASN A 425 2.29 4.87 -0.86
N ALA A 426 1.72 5.94 -0.29
CA ALA A 426 1.50 7.24 -0.92
C ALA A 426 2.37 8.36 -0.35
N SER A 427 3.02 8.19 0.80
CA SER A 427 4.00 9.15 1.30
C SER A 427 5.38 8.76 0.80
N LEU A 428 5.62 8.95 -0.50
CA LEU A 428 6.97 9.20 -0.96
C LEU A 428 7.41 10.49 -0.25
N HIS A 429 8.25 10.37 0.79
CA HIS A 429 8.73 11.47 1.63
C HIS A 429 9.59 12.50 0.87
N SER A 430 9.64 12.38 -0.46
CA SER A 430 10.03 13.47 -1.35
C SER A 430 9.22 14.74 -1.01
N GLN A 431 9.93 15.85 -0.78
CA GLN A 431 9.35 17.14 -0.39
C GLN A 431 8.14 17.62 -1.24
N PRO A 432 8.02 17.31 -2.55
CA PRO A 432 6.84 17.67 -3.34
C PRO A 432 5.58 16.84 -3.06
N VAL A 433 5.72 15.60 -2.57
CA VAL A 433 4.64 14.59 -2.48
C VAL A 433 4.09 14.44 -1.06
N HIS A 434 4.76 15.01 -0.05
CA HIS A 434 4.36 14.97 1.36
C HIS A 434 2.90 15.37 1.68
N PHE A 435 2.22 16.09 0.77
CA PHE A 435 0.86 16.59 0.99
C PHE A 435 -0.17 16.04 0.01
N THR A 436 -0.08 14.77 -0.44
CA THR A 436 -1.08 14.17 -1.34
C THR A 436 -2.52 14.42 -0.88
N CYS A 437 -3.42 14.70 -1.83
CA CYS A 437 -4.84 14.87 -1.53
C CYS A 437 -5.44 13.52 -1.16
N SER A 438 -5.76 13.34 0.12
CA SER A 438 -6.36 12.12 0.66
C SER A 438 -7.61 12.46 1.45
N ALA A 439 -8.34 11.45 1.91
CA ALA A 439 -9.43 11.67 2.84
C ALA A 439 -8.94 12.17 4.21
N SER A 440 -7.68 11.93 4.57
CA SER A 440 -7.08 12.47 5.78
C SER A 440 -6.75 13.97 5.63
N SER A 441 -6.35 14.44 4.44
CA SER A 441 -5.91 15.82 4.20
C SER A 441 -6.92 16.72 3.46
N ASN A 442 -7.96 16.17 2.82
CA ASN A 442 -8.92 16.91 1.99
C ASN A 442 -10.38 16.62 2.39
N ILE A 443 -11.13 17.66 2.72
CA ILE A 443 -12.53 17.58 3.18
C ILE A 443 -13.45 16.95 2.12
N TYR A 444 -13.26 17.26 0.84
CA TYR A 444 -14.06 16.70 -0.24
C TYR A 444 -13.76 15.21 -0.44
N ALA A 445 -12.48 14.83 -0.42
CA ALA A 445 -12.08 13.42 -0.48
C ALA A 445 -12.63 12.63 0.73
N ARG A 446 -12.60 13.24 1.92
CA ARG A 446 -13.20 12.67 3.13
C ARG A 446 -14.71 12.49 2.99
N GLN A 447 -15.40 13.47 2.43
CA GLN A 447 -16.84 13.40 2.20
C GLN A 447 -17.19 12.30 1.18
N ILE A 448 -16.41 12.14 0.12
CA ILE A 448 -16.55 11.06 -0.86
C ILE A 448 -16.36 9.70 -0.18
N GLN A 449 -15.30 9.53 0.62
CA GLN A 449 -15.07 8.28 1.35
C GLN A 449 -16.22 7.96 2.31
N ARG A 450 -16.73 8.96 3.04
CA ARG A 450 -17.89 8.78 3.94
C ARG A 450 -19.13 8.37 3.18
N ARG A 451 -19.43 9.02 2.04
CA ARG A 451 -20.57 8.63 1.19
C ARG A 451 -20.42 7.19 0.70
N PHE A 452 -19.24 6.82 0.23
CA PHE A 452 -18.95 5.45 -0.21
C PHE A 452 -19.12 4.43 0.92
N LYS A 453 -18.61 4.73 2.13
CA LYS A 453 -18.82 3.92 3.35
C LYS A 453 -20.31 3.73 3.63
N HIS A 454 -21.09 4.82 3.65
CA HIS A 454 -22.54 4.75 3.85
C HIS A 454 -23.23 3.87 2.80
N THR A 455 -22.88 4.00 1.52
CA THR A 455 -23.43 3.17 0.45
C THR A 455 -23.18 1.68 0.69
N ILE A 456 -21.96 1.29 1.07
CA ILE A 456 -21.62 -0.12 1.37
C ILE A 456 -22.41 -0.64 2.57
N ILE A 457 -22.46 0.14 3.65
CA ILE A 457 -23.20 -0.23 4.86
C ILE A 457 -24.67 -0.45 4.52
N HIS A 458 -25.32 0.49 3.84
CA HIS A 458 -26.73 0.38 3.46
C HIS A 458 -27.00 -0.73 2.43
N ALA A 459 -26.06 -1.03 1.53
CA ALA A 459 -26.19 -2.14 0.58
C ALA A 459 -26.23 -3.50 1.29
N LYS A 460 -25.41 -3.70 2.34
CA LYS A 460 -25.46 -4.93 3.16
C LYS A 460 -26.81 -5.13 3.83
N TYR A 461 -27.43 -4.07 4.37
CA TYR A 461 -28.73 -4.19 5.04
C TYR A 461 -29.91 -4.39 4.08
N LYS A 462 -29.81 -3.97 2.82
CA LYS A 462 -30.87 -4.21 1.81
C LYS A 462 -30.87 -5.64 1.28
N CYS A 463 -29.72 -6.33 1.27
CA CYS A 463 -29.64 -7.73 0.85
C CYS A 463 -30.09 -8.74 1.93
N THR A 464 -30.22 -8.33 3.19
CA THR A 464 -30.69 -9.18 4.30
C THR A 464 -32.19 -9.08 4.60
N MET A 465 -32.92 -8.23 3.86
CA MET A 465 -34.37 -7.99 4.01
C MET A 465 -35.17 -8.47 2.79
N GLY A 466 -34.58 -9.32 1.94
CA GLY A 466 -35.19 -9.86 0.73
C GLY A 466 -35.64 -11.30 0.89
#